data_AF-A0A2P8D9J2-F1
#
_entry.id   AF-A0A2P8D9J2-F1
#
_cell.length_a   1.000
_cell.length_b   1.000
_cell.length_c   1.000
_cell.angle_alpha   90.00
_cell.angle_beta   90.00
_cell.angle_gamma   90.00
#
_symmetry.space_group_name_H-M   'P 1'
#
loop_
_entity.id
_entity.type
_entity.pdbx_description
1 polymer ?
#
loop_
_entity_poly.entity_id
_entity_poly.type
_entity_poly.pdbx_seq_one_letter_code
_entity_poly.pdbx_strand_id
1 'polypeptide(L)'
;MKRNILIALFLCGSLAASAQSNNSPDPRITAVYGTFASKLSTEQLAWLQVKLQRSQVVLEPYAQGETYPRLSSLKVVDKYIPGLQADNFAQPQQVNPLKYVISFQEQKDLRYRIDGTDYVLLIRKKN
;
A
#
# COMPACT_ATOMS: atom_id res chain seq x y z
N MET A 1 65.43 13.72 19.79
CA MET A 1 64.62 12.86 20.70
C MET A 1 63.19 12.85 20.19
N LYS A 2 62.45 11.76 20.44
CA LYS A 2 61.41 11.17 19.59
C LYS A 2 60.08 11.95 19.58
N ARG A 3 59.47 12.12 18.39
CA ARG A 3 58.08 12.61 18.20
C ARG A 3 57.19 11.38 18.05
N ASN A 4 56.30 11.14 19.00
CA ASN A 4 55.33 10.03 18.95
C ASN A 4 54.09 10.50 18.17
N ILE A 5 53.90 9.93 16.98
CA ILE A 5 52.68 10.05 16.19
C ILE A 5 51.75 8.92 16.64
N LEU A 6 50.64 9.26 17.32
CA LEU A 6 49.55 8.31 17.55
C LEU A 6 48.74 8.19 16.25
N ILE A 7 48.84 7.04 15.58
CA ILE A 7 47.96 6.67 14.48
C ILE A 7 46.73 6.01 15.12
N ALA A 8 45.60 6.72 15.14
CA ALA A 8 44.32 6.14 15.49
C ALA A 8 43.84 5.26 14.32
N LEU A 9 43.99 3.94 14.48
CA LEU A 9 43.44 2.96 13.55
C LEU A 9 41.92 2.91 13.75
N PHE A 10 41.17 3.58 12.86
CA PHE A 10 39.71 3.51 12.88
C PHE A 10 39.28 2.11 12.40
N LEU A 11 38.75 1.33 13.34
CA LEU A 11 38.05 0.07 13.14
C LEU A 11 36.86 0.31 12.20
N CYS A 12 37.01 -0.02 10.91
CA CYS A 12 35.86 -0.08 10.00
C CYS A 12 35.26 -1.48 10.10
N GLY A 13 34.47 -1.71 11.15
CA GLY A 13 33.61 -2.87 11.26
C GLY A 13 32.47 -2.72 10.27
N SER A 14 32.53 -3.44 9.15
CA SER A 14 31.40 -3.59 8.24
C SER A 14 30.30 -4.39 8.94
N LEU A 15 29.34 -3.68 9.54
CA LEU A 15 28.03 -4.23 9.85
C LEU A 15 27.34 -4.54 8.51
N ALA A 16 27.52 -5.76 8.01
CA ALA A 16 26.61 -6.30 7.01
C ALA A 16 25.24 -6.43 7.67
N ALA A 17 24.36 -5.46 7.43
CA ALA A 17 22.96 -5.59 7.77
C ALA A 17 22.38 -6.75 6.94
N SER A 18 22.15 -7.90 7.58
CA SER A 18 21.37 -8.96 6.99
C SER A 18 19.92 -8.47 6.88
N ALA A 19 19.46 -8.26 5.65
CA ALA A 19 18.04 -8.08 5.39
C ALA A 19 17.34 -9.41 5.71
N GLN A 20 16.80 -9.53 6.92
CA GLN A 20 15.87 -10.60 7.25
C GLN A 20 14.62 -10.42 6.39
N SER A 21 14.53 -11.19 5.29
CA SER A 21 13.30 -11.31 4.51
C SER A 21 12.29 -12.07 5.36
N ASN A 22 11.61 -11.37 6.26
CA ASN A 22 10.46 -11.93 6.94
C ASN A 22 9.39 -12.14 5.85
N ASN A 23 9.17 -13.41 5.47
CA ASN A 23 8.21 -13.87 4.44
C ASN A 23 6.73 -13.59 4.80
N SER A 24 6.44 -12.55 5.58
CA SER A 24 5.08 -12.17 5.93
C SER A 24 4.45 -11.38 4.79
N PRO A 25 3.21 -11.71 4.38
CA PRO A 25 2.44 -10.88 3.46
C PRO A 25 2.36 -9.42 3.94
N ASP A 26 2.26 -8.49 3.00
CA ASP A 26 2.00 -7.07 3.28
C ASP A 26 0.80 -6.94 4.24
N PRO A 27 0.89 -6.13 5.32
CA PRO A 27 -0.16 -6.01 6.32
C PRO A 27 -1.50 -5.54 5.74
N ARG A 28 -1.50 -4.87 4.58
CA ARG A 28 -2.73 -4.50 3.86
C ARG A 28 -3.43 -5.72 3.27
N ILE A 29 -2.70 -6.76 2.91
CA ILE A 29 -3.27 -8.04 2.46
C ILE A 29 -3.89 -8.76 3.67
N THR A 30 -3.16 -8.86 4.79
CA THR A 30 -3.69 -9.54 5.98
C THR A 30 -4.91 -8.82 6.56
N ALA A 31 -4.99 -7.49 6.44
CA ALA A 31 -6.16 -6.71 6.85
C ALA A 31 -7.46 -7.02 6.07
N VAL A 32 -7.36 -7.62 4.87
CA VAL A 32 -8.53 -7.99 4.04
C VAL A 32 -8.78 -9.49 4.08
N TYR A 33 -7.70 -10.28 4.05
CA TYR A 33 -7.77 -11.74 3.96
C TYR A 33 -7.73 -12.44 5.32
N GLY A 34 -7.36 -11.75 6.40
CA GLY A 34 -7.31 -12.29 7.75
C GLY A 34 -6.47 -13.57 7.82
N THR A 35 -7.01 -14.60 8.47
CA THR A 35 -6.35 -15.92 8.56
C THR A 35 -6.24 -16.63 7.21
N PHE A 36 -7.03 -16.25 6.20
CA PHE A 36 -6.91 -16.81 4.85
C PHE A 36 -5.62 -16.36 4.15
N ALA A 37 -4.97 -15.27 4.61
CA ALA A 37 -3.74 -14.79 4.00
C ALA A 37 -2.61 -15.84 3.97
N SER A 38 -2.57 -16.76 4.95
CA SER A 38 -1.60 -17.86 4.99
C SER A 38 -1.86 -18.96 3.97
N LYS A 39 -3.04 -18.97 3.35
CA LYS A 39 -3.44 -19.94 2.31
C LYS A 39 -3.26 -19.40 0.89
N LEU A 40 -2.85 -18.14 0.74
CA LEU A 40 -2.61 -17.55 -0.56
C LEU A 40 -1.34 -18.15 -1.18
N SER A 41 -1.43 -18.53 -2.46
CA SER A 41 -0.24 -18.95 -3.21
C SER A 41 0.71 -17.78 -3.45
N THR A 42 1.95 -18.08 -3.81
CA THR A 42 2.94 -17.07 -4.19
C THR A 42 2.44 -16.17 -5.33
N GLU A 43 1.77 -16.75 -6.33
CA GLU A 43 1.21 -16.02 -7.46
C GLU A 43 0.06 -15.11 -7.03
N GLN A 44 -0.81 -15.58 -6.12
CA GLN A 44 -1.89 -14.77 -5.57
C GLN A 44 -1.36 -13.59 -4.76
N LEU A 45 -0.34 -13.82 -3.92
CA LEU A 45 0.33 -12.76 -3.16
C LEU A 45 0.99 -11.74 -4.09
N ALA A 46 1.73 -12.20 -5.11
CA ALA A 46 2.35 -11.32 -6.10
C ALA A 46 1.30 -10.47 -6.83
N TRP A 47 0.16 -11.07 -7.22
CA TRP A 47 -0.91 -10.34 -7.88
C TRP A 47 -1.54 -9.27 -7.00
N LEU A 48 -1.75 -9.56 -5.71
CA LEU A 48 -2.23 -8.57 -4.74
C LEU A 48 -1.20 -7.46 -4.49
N GLN A 49 0.08 -7.81 -4.43
CA GLN A 49 1.16 -6.83 -4.28
C GLN A 49 1.20 -5.87 -5.48
N VAL A 50 1.04 -6.37 -6.70
CA VAL A 50 0.96 -5.54 -7.91
C VAL A 50 -0.21 -4.55 -7.84
N LYS A 51 -1.37 -4.97 -7.33
CA LYS A 51 -2.51 -4.04 -7.12
C LYS A 51 -2.16 -2.93 -6.14
N LEU A 52 -1.53 -3.28 -5.02
CA LEU A 52 -1.10 -2.32 -4.01
C LEU A 52 -0.06 -1.34 -4.57
N GLN A 53 0.92 -1.82 -5.32
CA GLN A 53 1.97 -0.99 -5.94
C GLN A 53 1.42 -0.01 -6.97
N ARG A 54 0.35 -0.39 -7.68
CA ARG A 54 -0.33 0.48 -8.66
C ARG A 54 -1.27 1.50 -8.02
N SER A 55 -1.56 1.37 -6.72
CA SER A 55 -2.50 2.20 -5.99
C SER A 55 -1.77 3.29 -5.22
N GLN A 56 -2.20 4.53 -5.36
CA GLN A 56 -1.60 5.71 -4.75
C GLN A 56 -2.70 6.62 -4.22
N VAL A 57 -2.52 7.13 -3.00
CA VAL A 57 -3.37 8.20 -2.48
C VAL A 57 -2.68 9.52 -2.79
N VAL A 58 -3.27 10.30 -3.70
CA VAL A 58 -2.69 11.56 -4.19
C VAL A 58 -3.53 12.73 -3.74
N LEU A 59 -2.88 13.86 -3.41
CA LEU A 59 -3.56 15.12 -3.20
C LEU A 59 -3.94 15.68 -4.58
N GLU A 60 -5.23 15.77 -4.85
CA GLU A 60 -5.80 16.27 -6.08
C GLU A 60 -7.04 17.09 -5.69
N PRO A 61 -6.88 18.41 -5.41
CA PRO A 61 -7.98 19.26 -4.98
C PRO A 61 -9.18 19.17 -5.90
N TYR A 62 -10.38 19.27 -5.34
CA TYR A 62 -11.60 19.15 -6.13
C TYR A 62 -11.64 20.17 -7.27
N ALA A 63 -11.85 19.68 -8.50
CA ALA A 63 -11.99 20.51 -9.69
C ALA A 63 -13.47 20.64 -10.09
N GLN A 64 -13.87 21.84 -10.55
CA GLN A 64 -15.21 22.03 -11.09
C GLN A 64 -15.43 21.11 -12.30
N GLY A 65 -16.51 20.32 -12.27
CA GLY A 65 -16.80 19.33 -13.31
C GLY A 65 -16.13 17.97 -13.11
N GLU A 66 -15.45 17.74 -11.98
CA GLU A 66 -14.94 16.42 -11.62
C GLU A 66 -16.06 15.36 -11.59
N THR A 67 -15.80 14.22 -12.22
CA THR A 67 -16.74 13.09 -12.31
C THR A 67 -16.21 11.84 -11.60
N TYR A 68 -15.26 11.98 -10.69
CA TYR A 68 -14.70 10.83 -9.98
C TYR A 68 -15.76 10.22 -9.04
N PRO A 69 -16.01 8.91 -9.12
CA PRO A 69 -16.87 8.25 -8.14
C PRO A 69 -16.26 8.37 -6.73
N ARG A 70 -17.12 8.47 -5.72
CA ARG A 70 -16.69 8.44 -4.32
C ARG A 70 -16.19 7.06 -3.94
N LEU A 71 -15.15 6.97 -3.12
CA LEU A 71 -14.65 5.69 -2.63
C LEU A 71 -15.71 4.97 -1.78
N SER A 72 -16.48 5.71 -0.98
CA SER A 72 -17.61 5.18 -0.20
C SER A 72 -18.72 4.53 -1.03
N SER A 73 -18.81 4.86 -2.33
CA SER A 73 -19.82 4.27 -3.22
C SER A 73 -19.47 2.83 -3.62
N LEU A 74 -18.23 2.40 -3.41
CA LEU A 74 -17.79 1.04 -3.67
C LEU A 74 -18.19 0.12 -2.53
N LYS A 75 -18.56 -1.12 -2.87
CA LYS A 75 -18.77 -2.18 -1.89
C LYS A 75 -17.46 -2.57 -1.23
N VAL A 76 -17.51 -2.93 0.06
CA VAL A 76 -16.37 -3.49 0.79
C VAL A 76 -16.27 -5.01 0.53
N VAL A 77 -15.05 -5.54 0.47
CA VAL A 77 -14.75 -6.97 0.27
C VAL A 77 -14.72 -7.66 1.64
N ASP A 78 -15.88 -8.07 2.14
CA ASP A 78 -16.05 -8.75 3.44
C ASP A 78 -16.04 -10.28 3.34
N LYS A 79 -15.74 -10.84 2.17
CA LYS A 79 -15.76 -12.28 1.89
C LYS A 79 -14.89 -13.11 2.84
N TYR A 80 -13.74 -12.59 3.26
CA TYR A 80 -12.77 -13.31 4.11
C TYR A 80 -12.85 -12.91 5.59
N ILE A 81 -13.33 -11.70 5.86
CA ILE A 81 -13.53 -11.17 7.21
C ILE A 81 -14.96 -10.62 7.25
N PRO A 82 -15.92 -11.37 7.81
CA PRO A 82 -17.29 -10.91 7.93
C PRO A 82 -17.38 -9.57 8.67
N GLY A 83 -18.14 -8.63 8.12
CA GLY A 83 -18.30 -7.30 8.71
C GLY A 83 -17.08 -6.40 8.58
N LEU A 84 -16.14 -6.69 7.66
CA LEU A 84 -15.05 -5.78 7.33
C LEU A 84 -15.63 -4.40 6.96
N GLN A 85 -15.11 -3.36 7.61
CA GLN A 85 -15.56 -1.99 7.41
C GLN A 85 -14.66 -1.23 6.44
N ALA A 86 -15.22 -0.20 5.81
CA ALA A 86 -14.46 0.79 5.07
C ALA A 86 -13.41 1.46 5.96
N ASP A 87 -12.39 2.05 5.34
CA ASP A 87 -11.36 2.80 6.07
C ASP A 87 -11.93 4.10 6.66
N ASN A 88 -11.24 4.63 7.67
CA ASN A 88 -11.51 5.96 8.18
C ASN A 88 -10.98 7.01 7.18
N PHE A 89 -11.88 7.64 6.44
CA PHE A 89 -11.51 8.64 5.43
C PHE A 89 -10.92 9.94 6.00
N ALA A 90 -10.99 10.18 7.32
CA ALA A 90 -10.23 11.24 7.97
C ALA A 90 -8.70 11.01 7.91
N GLN A 91 -8.26 9.79 7.58
CA GLN A 91 -6.86 9.41 7.40
C GLN A 91 -6.64 8.89 5.98
N PRO A 92 -6.74 9.76 4.95
CA PRO A 92 -6.78 9.33 3.54
C PRO A 92 -5.56 8.49 3.14
N GLN A 93 -4.38 8.79 3.68
CA GLN A 93 -3.14 8.07 3.40
C GLN A 93 -3.13 6.62 3.93
N GLN A 94 -4.07 6.24 4.79
CA GLN A 94 -4.21 4.89 5.32
C GLN A 94 -5.23 4.03 4.56
N VAL A 95 -5.87 4.58 3.53
CA VAL A 95 -6.83 3.84 2.70
C VAL A 95 -6.19 2.60 2.11
N ASN A 96 -6.82 1.44 2.31
CA ASN A 96 -6.39 0.19 1.75
C ASN A 96 -7.25 -0.16 0.51
N PRO A 97 -6.70 -0.04 -0.71
CA PRO A 97 -7.47 -0.25 -1.93
C PRO A 97 -7.99 -1.69 -2.06
N LEU A 98 -7.40 -2.68 -1.38
CA LEU A 98 -7.88 -4.06 -1.44
C LEU A 98 -9.19 -4.28 -0.66
N LYS A 99 -9.58 -3.35 0.23
CA LYS A 99 -10.86 -3.43 0.94
C LYS A 99 -12.06 -3.18 0.04
N TYR A 100 -11.89 -2.58 -1.14
CA TYR A 100 -13.00 -2.15 -1.99
C TYR A 100 -13.11 -3.00 -3.25
N VAL A 101 -14.33 -3.19 -3.74
CA VAL A 101 -14.59 -3.86 -5.02
C VAL A 101 -14.17 -2.94 -6.16
N ILE A 102 -12.93 -3.12 -6.63
CA ILE A 102 -12.30 -2.33 -7.69
C ILE A 102 -11.89 -3.24 -8.86
N SER A 103 -12.14 -2.78 -10.08
CA SER A 103 -11.63 -3.41 -11.31
C SER A 103 -10.15 -3.04 -11.53
N PHE A 104 -9.21 -3.81 -10.97
CA PHE A 104 -7.78 -3.54 -11.14
C PHE A 104 -7.23 -3.89 -12.55
N GLN A 105 -8.08 -4.39 -13.46
CA GLN A 105 -7.70 -4.84 -14.79
C GLN A 105 -7.95 -3.79 -15.89
N GLU A 106 -8.45 -2.61 -15.51
CA GLU A 106 -8.76 -1.54 -16.45
C GLU A 106 -7.52 -1.03 -17.21
N GLN A 107 -7.75 -0.68 -18.48
CA GLN A 107 -6.73 -0.16 -19.40
C GLN A 107 -6.50 1.36 -19.26
N LYS A 108 -7.26 2.00 -18.37
CA LYS A 108 -7.15 3.41 -18.00
C LYS A 108 -6.87 3.55 -16.51
N ASP A 109 -6.28 4.68 -16.15
CA ASP A 109 -6.14 5.06 -14.74
C ASP A 109 -7.54 5.23 -14.13
N LEU A 110 -7.75 4.66 -12.94
CA LEU A 110 -8.97 4.85 -12.17
C LEU A 110 -8.72 5.84 -11.05
N ARG A 111 -9.73 6.65 -10.76
CA ARG A 111 -9.70 7.64 -9.69
C ARG A 111 -10.97 7.52 -8.87
N TYR A 112 -10.82 7.47 -7.56
CA TYR A 112 -11.91 7.50 -6.61
C TYR A 112 -11.68 8.62 -5.61
N ARG A 113 -12.63 9.54 -5.49
CA ARG A 113 -12.57 10.64 -4.52
C ARG A 113 -12.68 10.06 -3.11
N ILE A 114 -11.70 10.33 -2.24
CA ILE A 114 -11.80 9.97 -0.82
C ILE A 114 -12.75 10.98 -0.17
N ASP A 115 -13.88 10.48 0.31
CA ASP A 115 -15.01 11.27 0.80
C ASP A 115 -14.59 12.33 1.82
N GLY A 116 -15.06 13.57 1.61
CA GLY A 116 -14.80 14.68 2.51
C GLY A 116 -13.36 15.23 2.47
N THR A 117 -12.55 14.85 1.48
CA THR A 117 -11.15 15.28 1.37
C THR A 117 -10.75 15.69 -0.05
N ASP A 118 -9.63 16.42 -0.15
CA ASP A 118 -8.96 16.72 -1.43
C ASP A 118 -8.08 15.56 -1.94
N TYR A 119 -8.19 14.36 -1.35
CA TYR A 119 -7.42 13.20 -1.80
C TYR A 119 -8.22 12.31 -2.76
N VAL A 120 -7.48 11.66 -3.66
CA VAL A 120 -7.99 10.67 -4.60
C VAL A 120 -7.19 9.38 -4.43
N LEU A 121 -7.89 8.25 -4.38
CA LEU A 121 -7.28 6.95 -4.63
C LEU A 121 -7.11 6.77 -6.14
N LEU A 122 -5.87 6.92 -6.61
CA LEU A 122 -5.46 6.71 -7.98
C LEU A 122 -4.95 5.29 -8.16
N ILE A 123 -5.43 4.61 -9.19
CA ILE A 123 -5.00 3.27 -9.56
C ILE A 123 -4.49 3.34 -10.98
N ARG A 124 -3.18 3.16 -11.16
CA ARG A 124 -2.55 3.19 -12.47
C ARG A 124 -3.07 2.04 -13.33
N LYS A 125 -3.27 2.29 -14.62
CA LYS A 125 -3.64 1.26 -15.60
C LYS A 125 -2.72 0.05 -15.54
N LYS A 126 -3.19 -1.09 -16.04
CA LYS A 126 -2.33 -2.27 -16.18
C LYS A 126 -1.27 -1.98 -17.25
N ASN A 127 0.00 -2.19 -16.92
CA ASN A 127 1.11 -2.16 -17.88
C ASN A 127 1.07 -3.37 -18.79
#